data_AF-A0A2N2W8I6-F1
#
_entry.id   AF-A0A2N2W8I6-F1
#
_cell.length_a   1.000
_cell.length_b   1.000
_cell.length_c   1.000
_cell.angle_alpha   90.00
_cell.angle_beta   90.00
_cell.angle_gamma   90.00
#
_symmetry.space_group_name_H-M   'P 1'
#
loop_
_entity.id
_entity.type
_entity.pdbx_description
1 polymer ?
#
loop_
_entity_poly.entity_id
_entity_poly.type
_entity_poly.pdbx_seq_one_letter_code
_entity_poly.pdbx_strand_id
1 'polypeptide(L)'
;MNRQLANRLISSKIQEKIGFSYVIFSIIITISMVLSTQKAEASSTTSTFYKIDVTNCIKCYHCEEVASHSIAIGNDEYPYWINGSISGNYRIYVNPPQEYLEDLDEAIADCPMECISKSTHQKRK
;
A
#
# COMPACT_ATOMS: atom_id res chain seq x y z
N MET A 1 58.36 -48.54 23.63
CA MET A 1 57.23 -47.82 24.26
C MET A 1 57.10 -46.44 23.62
N ASN A 2 55.86 -45.93 23.48
CA ASN A 2 55.51 -44.54 23.11
C ASN A 2 55.31 -44.13 21.62
N ARG A 3 54.59 -44.92 20.82
CA ARG A 3 53.91 -44.40 19.59
C ARG A 3 52.39 -44.61 19.57
N GLN A 4 51.90 -45.65 20.25
CA GLN A 4 50.46 -45.97 20.32
C GLN A 4 49.65 -45.01 21.22
N LEU A 5 50.25 -44.42 22.26
CA LEU A 5 49.55 -43.44 23.13
C LEU A 5 49.36 -42.06 22.47
N ALA A 6 50.32 -41.61 21.65
CA ALA A 6 50.28 -40.28 21.03
C ALA A 6 49.16 -40.15 19.98
N ASN A 7 48.91 -41.22 19.20
CA ASN A 7 47.86 -41.20 18.18
C ASN A 7 46.44 -41.23 18.77
N ARG A 8 46.25 -41.81 19.96
CA ARG A 8 44.94 -41.76 20.66
C ARG A 8 44.61 -40.36 21.18
N LEU A 9 45.63 -39.62 21.66
CA LEU A 9 45.46 -38.24 22.13
C LEU A 9 45.14 -37.25 20.99
N ILE A 10 45.67 -37.48 19.79
CA ILE A 10 45.40 -36.63 18.61
C ILE A 10 43.97 -36.88 18.08
N SER A 11 43.51 -38.13 18.05
CA SER A 11 42.15 -38.49 17.63
C SER A 11 41.07 -37.91 18.58
N SER A 12 41.35 -37.91 19.88
CA SER A 12 40.44 -37.34 20.90
C SER A 12 40.27 -35.82 20.78
N LYS A 13 41.34 -35.07 20.46
CA LYS A 13 41.28 -33.60 20.32
C LYS A 13 40.54 -33.12 19.07
N ILE A 14 40.43 -33.96 18.04
CA ILE A 14 39.75 -33.62 16.78
C ILE A 14 38.23 -33.81 16.93
N GLN A 15 37.79 -34.80 17.71
CA GLN A 15 36.36 -35.07 17.97
C GLN A 15 35.67 -33.97 18.78
N GLU A 16 36.35 -33.29 19.71
CA GLU A 16 35.78 -32.16 20.46
C GLU A 16 35.54 -30.91 19.59
N LYS A 17 36.42 -30.64 18.62
CA LYS A 17 36.28 -29.46 17.73
C LYS A 17 35.12 -29.57 16.74
N ILE A 18 34.81 -30.79 16.30
CA ILE A 18 33.74 -31.03 15.32
C ILE A 18 32.36 -31.03 15.99
N GLY A 19 32.26 -31.53 17.23
CA GLY A 19 31.01 -31.50 18.00
C GLY A 19 30.54 -30.09 18.37
N PHE A 20 31.46 -29.18 18.71
CA PHE A 20 31.13 -27.80 19.09
C PHE A 20 30.60 -26.96 17.92
N SER A 21 31.05 -27.23 16.69
CA SER A 21 30.63 -26.49 15.50
C SER A 21 29.18 -26.81 15.10
N TYR A 22 28.73 -28.06 15.31
CA TYR A 22 27.37 -28.49 14.96
C TYR A 22 26.29 -27.98 15.93
N VAL A 23 26.63 -27.81 17.21
CA VAL A 23 25.67 -27.30 18.21
C VAL A 23 25.39 -25.81 17.98
N ILE A 24 26.41 -25.02 17.59
CA ILE A 24 26.25 -23.59 17.30
C ILE A 24 25.39 -23.38 16.05
N PHE A 25 25.61 -24.16 14.99
CA PHE A 25 24.77 -24.09 13.77
C PHE A 25 23.31 -24.48 14.04
N SER A 26 23.05 -25.42 14.95
CA SER A 26 21.70 -25.87 15.28
C SER A 26 20.92 -24.86 16.14
N ILE A 27 21.61 -24.06 16.97
CA ILE A 27 21.00 -22.99 17.76
C ILE A 27 20.60 -21.80 16.86
N ILE A 28 21.39 -21.47 15.84
CA ILE A 28 21.07 -20.37 14.91
C ILE A 28 19.82 -20.70 14.08
N ILE A 29 19.59 -21.97 13.74
CA ILE A 29 18.40 -22.38 12.97
C ILE A 29 17.12 -22.34 13.82
N THR A 30 17.22 -22.47 15.15
CA THR A 30 16.03 -22.38 16.04
C THR A 30 15.68 -20.95 16.44
N ILE A 31 16.61 -19.99 16.40
CA ILE A 31 16.30 -18.57 16.63
C ILE A 31 15.56 -17.95 15.42
N SER A 32 15.70 -18.53 14.22
CA SER A 32 15.06 -18.01 13.00
C SER A 32 13.56 -18.32 12.88
N MET A 33 12.96 -19.09 13.82
CA MET A 33 11.56 -19.52 13.74
C MET A 33 10.63 -18.91 14.81
N VAL A 34 11.06 -17.86 15.50
CA VAL A 34 10.18 -17.07 16.38
C VAL A 34 10.27 -15.59 16.03
N LEU A 35 10.05 -15.27 14.75
CA LEU A 35 9.54 -13.95 14.36
C LEU A 35 8.17 -14.11 13.71
N SER A 36 7.30 -14.85 14.40
CA SER A 36 5.86 -14.76 14.22
C SER A 36 5.33 -13.71 15.18
N THR A 37 5.53 -12.43 14.85
CA THR A 37 4.71 -11.36 15.44
C THR A 37 4.17 -10.51 14.31
N GLN A 38 3.04 -11.00 13.79
CA GLN A 38 1.89 -10.22 13.34
C GLN A 38 2.24 -8.78 12.89
N LYS A 39 2.70 -8.62 11.66
CA LYS A 39 2.27 -7.42 10.94
C LYS A 39 0.82 -7.69 10.60
N ALA A 40 -0.04 -7.39 11.58
CA ALA A 40 -1.46 -7.31 11.34
C ALA A 40 -1.61 -6.50 10.05
N GLU A 41 -2.18 -7.12 9.03
CA GLU A 41 -2.94 -6.39 8.05
C GLU A 41 -4.02 -5.66 8.84
N ALA A 42 -3.66 -4.50 9.38
CA ALA A 42 -4.58 -3.41 9.37
C ALA A 42 -4.87 -3.17 7.89
N SER A 43 -5.77 -3.97 7.33
CA SER A 43 -6.73 -3.53 6.35
C SER A 43 -7.53 -2.41 7.03
N SER A 44 -6.83 -1.30 7.25
CA SER A 44 -7.42 0.01 7.28
C SER A 44 -7.89 0.16 5.85
N THR A 45 -9.15 -0.19 5.60
CA THR A 45 -9.82 0.15 4.36
C THR A 45 -9.98 1.67 4.35
N THR A 46 -8.86 2.34 4.11
CA THR A 46 -8.81 3.77 3.88
C THR A 46 -9.42 3.97 2.51
N SER A 47 -10.62 4.54 2.50
CA SER A 47 -11.31 4.85 1.26
C SER A 47 -11.03 6.31 0.91
N THR A 48 -10.55 6.54 -0.30
CA THR A 48 -10.38 7.89 -0.87
C THR A 48 -11.61 8.20 -1.71
N PHE A 49 -12.26 9.31 -1.39
CA PHE A 49 -13.46 9.79 -2.04
C PHE A 49 -13.14 11.06 -2.80
N TYR A 50 -13.42 11.04 -4.09
CA TYR A 50 -13.45 12.19 -4.97
C TYR A 50 -14.91 12.60 -5.19
N LYS A 51 -15.20 13.88 -5.03
CA LYS A 51 -16.58 14.40 -5.07
C LYS A 51 -16.65 15.63 -5.95
N ILE A 52 -17.62 15.67 -6.87
CA ILE A 52 -18.04 16.87 -7.59
C ILE A 52 -19.37 17.32 -6.98
N ASP A 53 -19.43 18.55 -6.48
CA ASP A 53 -20.64 19.22 -6.03
C ASP A 53 -21.22 20.09 -7.15
N VAL A 54 -22.29 19.62 -7.79
CA VAL A 54 -22.85 20.33 -8.95
C VAL A 54 -23.56 21.63 -8.58
N THR A 55 -23.89 21.89 -7.31
CA THR A 55 -24.56 23.16 -6.94
C THR A 55 -23.62 24.35 -7.03
N ASN A 56 -22.32 24.12 -6.82
CA ASN A 56 -21.29 25.16 -6.80
C ASN A 56 -20.43 25.16 -8.05
N CYS A 57 -20.66 24.21 -8.97
CA CYS A 57 -19.81 24.03 -10.13
C CYS A 57 -20.25 24.95 -11.26
N ILE A 58 -19.38 25.90 -11.62
CA ILE A 58 -19.52 26.62 -12.88
C ILE A 58 -19.05 25.67 -13.98
N LYS A 59 -19.87 25.45 -15.00
CA LYS A 59 -19.65 24.53 -16.12
C LYS A 59 -18.49 24.99 -17.03
N CYS A 60 -17.29 25.17 -16.47
CA CYS A 60 -16.10 25.63 -17.19
C CYS A 60 -15.40 24.51 -17.97
N TYR A 61 -15.77 23.25 -17.69
CA TYR A 61 -15.30 22.03 -18.37
C TYR A 61 -13.80 21.73 -18.27
N HIS A 62 -13.01 22.60 -17.66
CA HIS A 62 -11.56 22.45 -17.54
C HIS A 62 -11.14 21.13 -16.85
N CYS A 63 -11.90 20.66 -15.87
CA CYS A 63 -11.62 19.37 -15.23
C CYS A 63 -11.73 18.17 -16.18
N GLU A 64 -12.56 18.25 -17.22
CA GLU A 64 -12.64 17.22 -18.26
C GLU A 64 -11.45 17.31 -19.23
N GLU A 65 -10.93 18.52 -19.49
CA GLU A 65 -9.71 18.69 -20.29
C GLU A 65 -8.47 18.11 -19.59
N VAL A 66 -8.34 18.34 -18.28
CA VAL A 66 -7.19 17.87 -17.47
C VAL A 66 -7.28 16.37 -17.20
N ALA A 67 -8.45 15.86 -16.81
CA ALA A 67 -8.64 14.48 -16.38
C ALA A 67 -9.63 13.71 -17.26
N SER A 68 -9.49 13.81 -18.59
CA SER A 68 -10.44 13.25 -19.58
C SER A 68 -10.68 11.74 -19.47
N HIS A 69 -9.74 11.00 -18.86
CA HIS A 69 -9.87 9.56 -18.62
C HIS A 69 -10.77 9.23 -17.42
N SER A 70 -10.97 10.18 -16.52
CA SER A 70 -11.76 10.00 -15.28
C SER A 70 -13.01 10.86 -15.24
N ILE A 71 -13.01 12.01 -15.91
CA ILE A 71 -14.10 13.00 -15.92
C ILE A 71 -14.65 13.13 -17.33
N ALA A 72 -15.97 13.10 -17.46
CA ALA A 72 -16.71 13.40 -18.68
C ALA A 72 -17.83 14.42 -18.41
N ILE A 73 -18.42 14.99 -19.46
CA ILE A 73 -19.55 15.92 -19.33
C ILE A 73 -20.88 15.17 -19.51
N GLY A 74 -21.77 15.30 -18.53
CA GLY A 74 -23.08 14.66 -18.54
C GLY A 74 -24.11 15.42 -19.38
N ASN A 75 -25.27 14.81 -19.61
CA ASN A 75 -26.36 15.43 -20.37
C ASN A 75 -26.98 16.66 -19.69
N ASP A 76 -26.78 16.82 -18.39
CA ASP A 76 -27.14 18.02 -17.61
C ASP A 76 -26.05 19.11 -17.66
N GLU A 77 -25.03 18.87 -18.49
CA GLU A 77 -23.86 19.69 -18.74
C GLU A 77 -23.01 19.94 -17.50
N TYR A 78 -23.07 19.07 -16.49
CA TYR A 78 -22.12 19.08 -15.38
C TYR A 78 -21.05 17.99 -15.59
N PRO A 79 -19.83 18.16 -15.03
CA PRO A 79 -18.79 17.12 -15.08
C PRO A 79 -19.12 15.95 -14.14
N TYR A 80 -18.96 14.70 -14.59
CA TYR A 80 -19.13 13.48 -13.78
C TYR A 80 -17.94 12.55 -13.90
N TRP A 81 -17.79 11.67 -12.92
CA TRP A 81 -16.82 10.60 -12.92
C TRP A 81 -17.29 9.43 -13.80
N ILE A 82 -16.50 9.05 -14.81
CA ILE A 82 -16.85 7.97 -15.77
C ILE A 82 -17.18 6.65 -15.05
N ASN A 83 -16.43 6.33 -14.00
CA ASN A 83 -16.62 5.12 -13.17
C ASN A 83 -17.14 5.45 -11.76
N GLY A 84 -17.83 6.57 -11.60
CA GLY A 84 -18.39 6.98 -10.32
C GLY A 84 -19.87 6.66 -10.17
N SER A 85 -20.45 7.27 -9.14
CA SER A 85 -21.86 7.18 -8.79
C SER A 85 -22.44 8.58 -8.59
N ILE A 86 -23.76 8.70 -8.71
CA ILE A 86 -24.48 9.95 -8.49
C ILE A 86 -25.34 9.78 -7.24
N SER A 87 -25.26 10.74 -6.32
CA SER A 87 -26.04 10.81 -5.09
C SER A 87 -26.54 12.23 -4.87
N GLY A 88 -27.77 12.50 -5.30
CA GLY A 88 -28.34 13.86 -5.29
C GLY A 88 -27.50 14.81 -6.14
N ASN A 89 -27.02 15.90 -5.52
CA ASN A 89 -26.16 16.90 -6.17
C ASN A 89 -24.67 16.50 -6.20
N TYR A 90 -24.32 15.33 -5.66
CA TYR A 90 -22.94 14.88 -5.59
C TYR A 90 -22.66 13.79 -6.60
N ARG A 91 -21.50 13.89 -7.25
CA ARG A 91 -20.94 12.84 -8.11
C ARG A 91 -19.70 12.31 -7.42
N ILE A 92 -19.69 11.03 -7.14
CA ILE A 92 -18.75 10.41 -6.20
C ILE A 92 -17.94 9.34 -6.92
N TYR A 93 -16.62 9.40 -6.80
CA TYR A 93 -15.70 8.35 -7.24
C TYR A 93 -14.88 7.86 -6.06
N VAL A 94 -14.87 6.55 -5.85
CA VAL A 94 -14.25 5.92 -4.69
C VAL A 94 -13.09 5.07 -5.16
N ASN A 95 -11.93 5.28 -4.57
CA ASN A 95 -10.70 4.54 -4.85
C ASN A 95 -10.35 4.46 -6.35
N PRO A 96 -10.12 5.62 -7.02
CA PRO A 96 -9.58 5.62 -8.37
C PRO A 96 -8.28 4.81 -8.49
N PRO A 97 -8.01 4.19 -9.65
CA PRO A 97 -6.71 3.61 -9.99
C PRO A 97 -5.56 4.60 -9.77
N GLN A 98 -4.41 4.09 -9.33
CA GLN A 98 -3.22 4.89 -9.02
C GLN A 98 -2.76 5.76 -10.20
N GLU A 99 -2.91 5.24 -11.42
CA GLU A 99 -2.56 5.89 -12.68
C GLU A 99 -3.36 7.16 -12.99
N TYR A 100 -4.53 7.36 -12.37
CA TYR A 100 -5.34 8.57 -12.58
C TYR A 100 -5.17 9.61 -11.47
N LEU A 101 -4.43 9.30 -10.39
CA LEU A 101 -4.40 10.18 -9.23
C LEU A 101 -3.73 11.53 -9.49
N GLU A 102 -2.73 11.57 -10.38
CA GLU A 102 -2.03 12.81 -10.74
C GLU A 102 -2.98 13.78 -11.46
N ASP A 103 -3.58 13.34 -12.57
CA ASP A 103 -4.56 14.12 -13.33
C ASP A 103 -5.75 14.55 -12.45
N LEU A 104 -6.20 13.69 -11.54
CA LEU A 104 -7.30 14.00 -10.62
C LEU A 104 -6.92 15.06 -9.59
N ASP A 105 -5.69 15.01 -9.07
CA ASP A 105 -5.20 15.99 -8.10
C ASP A 105 -4.94 17.34 -8.80
N GLU A 106 -4.49 17.35 -10.06
CA GLU A 106 -4.38 18.55 -10.91
C GLU A 106 -5.76 19.16 -11.21
N ALA A 107 -6.73 18.35 -11.63
CA ALA A 107 -8.10 18.82 -11.89
C ALA A 107 -8.78 19.43 -10.64
N ILE A 108 -8.40 18.98 -9.43
CA ILE A 108 -8.85 19.60 -8.18
C ILE A 108 -8.15 20.95 -7.96
N ALA A 109 -6.83 20.99 -8.13
CA ALA A 109 -6.04 22.20 -7.91
C ALA A 109 -6.45 23.35 -8.84
N ASP A 110 -6.79 23.03 -10.08
CA ASP A 110 -7.15 24.00 -11.12
C ASP A 110 -8.65 24.34 -11.13
N CYS A 111 -9.45 23.76 -10.23
CA CYS A 111 -10.88 24.04 -10.15
C CYS A 111 -11.15 25.37 -9.42
N PRO A 112 -11.53 26.46 -10.12
CA PRO A 112 -11.63 27.80 -9.51
C PRO A 112 -12.75 27.93 -8.48
N MET A 113 -13.75 27.04 -8.53
CA MET A 113 -14.92 27.05 -7.64
C MET A 113 -14.81 26.02 -6.50
N GLU A 114 -13.72 25.26 -6.46
CA GLU A 114 -13.55 24.15 -5.51
C GLU A 114 -14.74 23.17 -5.53
N CYS A 115 -15.46 23.05 -6.68
CA CYS A 115 -16.58 22.12 -6.81
C CYS A 115 -16.10 20.66 -6.80
N ILE A 116 -14.80 20.41 -7.04
CA ILE A 116 -14.18 19.10 -6.96
C ILE A 116 -13.37 19.03 -5.67
N SER A 117 -13.53 17.95 -4.91
CA SER A 117 -12.84 17.76 -3.63
C SER A 117 -12.42 16.31 -3.44
N LYS A 118 -11.35 16.12 -2.65
CA LYS A 118 -10.80 14.83 -2.24
C LYS A 118 -10.88 14.71 -0.72
N SER A 119 -11.32 13.56 -0.23
CA SER A 119 -11.37 13.26 1.19
C SER A 119 -10.99 11.81 1.46
N THR A 120 -10.37 11.57 2.61
CA THR A 120 -9.90 10.24 2.99
C THR A 120 -10.60 9.83 4.27
N HIS A 121 -11.42 8.78 4.21
CA HIS A 121 -12.07 8.22 5.38
C HIS A 121 -11.33 6.98 5.86
N GLN A 122 -10.79 7.08 7.07
CA GLN A 122 -10.25 5.94 7.78
C GLN A 122 -11.36 5.32 8.64
N LYS A 123 -11.76 4.08 8.36
CA LYS A 123 -12.62 3.32 9.29
C LYS A 123 -11.88 3.16 10.62
N ARG A 124 -12.32 3.85 11.66
CA ARG A 124 -11.89 3.56 13.03
C ARG A 124 -12.51 2.21 13.42
N LYS A 125 -11.67 1.25 13.77
CA LYS A 125 -12.06 -0.07 14.30
C LYS A 125 -12.63 0.07 15.69
#